data_AF-A0A8H4BA52-F1
#
_entry.id   AF-A0A8H4BA52-F1
#
_cell.length_a   1.000
_cell.length_b   1.000
_cell.length_c   1.000
_cell.angle_alpha   90.00
_cell.angle_beta   90.00
_cell.angle_gamma   90.00
#
_symmetry.space_group_name_H-M   'P 1'
#
loop_
_entity.id
_entity.type
_entity.pdbx_description
1 polymer ?
#
loop_
_entity_poly.entity_id
_entity_poly.type
_entity_poly.pdbx_seq_one_letter_code
_entity_poly.pdbx_strand_id
1 'polypeptide(L)'
;MAAPLTHPCIVDGWFMEKSTMWPGQAMSLKVEEILHVEKSKFQDVLVFQSANYGNVLVLDNVIQATERDEFSYQEMITHLAMNSHPCPKKVLVIGGGDGGVLREVVKHECVEEATLVDIDEAVPRVSKKYLPNMAIGFEHPKVKVHIGDGFEFLKDKANQYDVIITDSSDPDGPAESLFGPDFFQLLKNALTEKGVFSTQGECMWLHLPLIRKVKDFCKDLYPQVEYAYTSIPTYPSGQIGHIMCSKDPNANLREPLRKFSPEQEDKLCRYYNSEVHKAAFVLPQFAKKALYE
;
A
#
# COMPACT_ATOMS: atom_id res chain seq x y z
N MET A 1 13.61 -27.37 25.09
CA MET A 1 13.78 -26.29 24.10
C MET A 1 12.80 -26.57 22.98
N ALA A 2 12.01 -25.59 22.55
CA ALA A 2 11.19 -25.74 21.35
C ALA A 2 12.12 -25.97 20.15
N ALA A 3 11.68 -26.75 19.15
CA ALA A 3 12.43 -26.88 17.91
C ALA A 3 12.60 -25.49 17.28
N PRO A 4 13.75 -25.19 16.66
CA PRO A 4 13.93 -23.93 15.95
C PRO A 4 12.90 -23.83 14.83
N LEU A 5 12.36 -22.63 14.62
CA LEU A 5 11.47 -22.36 13.50
C LEU A 5 12.23 -22.56 12.18
N THR A 6 11.51 -23.05 11.17
CA THR A 6 12.04 -23.27 9.82
C THR A 6 11.02 -22.85 8.79
N HIS A 7 11.47 -22.39 7.63
CA HIS A 7 10.60 -22.03 6.52
C HIS A 7 11.22 -22.47 5.19
N PRO A 8 10.45 -23.06 4.24
CA PRO A 8 11.01 -23.63 3.01
C PRO A 8 11.73 -22.60 2.11
N CYS A 9 11.35 -21.32 2.17
CA CYS A 9 12.03 -20.25 1.41
C CYS A 9 13.31 -19.73 2.07
N ILE A 10 13.71 -20.27 3.22
CA ILE A 10 14.96 -19.92 3.90
C ILE A 10 15.94 -21.08 3.75
N VAL A 11 16.96 -20.87 2.91
CA VAL A 11 18.00 -21.87 2.60
C VAL A 11 19.36 -21.24 2.86
N ASP A 12 20.24 -21.95 3.56
CA ASP A 12 21.59 -21.50 3.94
C ASP A 12 21.62 -20.10 4.61
N GLY A 13 20.58 -19.78 5.39
CA GLY A 13 20.44 -18.52 6.11
C GLY A 13 19.99 -17.33 5.25
N TRP A 14 19.46 -17.57 4.05
CA TRP A 14 18.91 -16.54 3.17
C TRP A 14 17.47 -16.82 2.82
N PHE A 15 16.61 -15.83 3.00
CA PHE A 15 15.28 -15.81 2.40
C PHE A 15 15.41 -15.37 0.94
N MET A 16 14.73 -16.06 0.02
CA MET A 16 14.73 -15.73 -1.40
C MET A 16 13.31 -15.59 -1.93
N GLU A 17 12.95 -14.37 -2.31
CA GLU A 17 11.66 -14.04 -2.91
C GLU A 17 11.67 -14.40 -4.39
N LYS A 18 10.78 -15.32 -4.79
CA LYS A 18 10.55 -15.71 -6.18
C LYS A 18 9.06 -15.68 -6.47
N SER A 19 8.69 -15.16 -7.63
CA SER A 19 7.31 -15.19 -8.11
C SER A 19 7.27 -15.34 -9.62
N THR A 20 6.16 -15.88 -10.13
CA THR A 20 5.84 -15.86 -11.56
C THR A 20 5.50 -14.47 -12.07
N MET A 21 5.20 -13.51 -11.18
CA MET A 21 4.95 -12.10 -11.52
C MET A 21 6.23 -11.37 -11.97
N TRP A 22 7.40 -11.79 -11.49
CA TRP A 22 8.73 -11.28 -11.90
C TRP A 22 9.67 -12.42 -12.30
N PRO A 23 9.39 -13.11 -13.42
CA PRO A 23 10.12 -14.31 -13.79
C PRO A 23 11.59 -14.03 -14.08
N GLY A 24 12.48 -14.90 -13.61
CA GLY A 24 13.92 -14.82 -13.86
C GLY A 24 14.68 -13.84 -12.97
N GLN A 25 14.02 -13.18 -12.02
CA GLN A 25 14.66 -12.37 -10.98
C GLN A 25 14.21 -12.80 -9.58
N ALA A 26 15.02 -12.50 -8.58
CA ALA A 26 14.73 -12.78 -7.17
C ALA A 26 15.47 -11.79 -6.29
N MET A 27 14.82 -11.34 -5.21
CA MET A 27 15.48 -10.62 -4.13
C MET A 27 15.86 -11.62 -3.02
N SER A 28 16.99 -11.40 -2.35
CA SER A 28 17.38 -12.21 -1.20
C SER A 28 17.82 -11.36 -0.03
N LEU A 29 17.31 -11.71 1.15
CA LEU A 29 17.65 -11.07 2.42
C LEU A 29 18.26 -12.10 3.36
N LYS A 30 19.41 -11.76 3.94
CA LYS A 30 20.06 -12.62 4.93
C LYS A 30 19.23 -12.63 6.21
N VAL A 31 18.93 -13.83 6.71
CA VAL A 31 18.12 -14.06 7.90
C VAL A 31 19.05 -14.18 9.11
N GLU A 32 18.74 -13.43 10.18
CA GLU A 32 19.35 -13.59 11.50
C GLU A 32 18.54 -14.58 12.34
N GLU A 33 17.22 -14.38 12.42
CA GLU A 33 16.31 -15.21 13.20
C GLU A 33 14.93 -15.27 12.55
N ILE A 34 14.31 -16.45 12.53
CA ILE A 34 12.89 -16.60 12.17
C ILE A 34 12.07 -16.33 13.43
N LEU A 35 11.21 -15.32 13.37
CA LEU A 35 10.43 -14.84 14.51
C LEU A 35 9.02 -15.44 14.57
N HIS A 36 8.44 -15.74 13.41
CA HIS A 36 7.08 -16.27 13.27
C HIS A 36 6.92 -17.07 11.98
N VAL A 37 6.21 -18.19 12.05
CA VAL A 37 5.75 -18.96 10.87
C VAL A 37 4.34 -19.46 11.18
N GLU A 38 3.40 -19.17 10.30
CA GLU A 38 2.01 -19.56 10.45
C GLU A 38 1.33 -19.68 9.09
N LYS A 39 0.59 -20.78 8.84
CA LYS A 39 -0.38 -20.80 7.75
C LYS A 39 -1.73 -20.34 8.31
N SER A 40 -2.15 -19.13 7.96
CA SER A 40 -3.45 -18.58 8.34
C SER A 40 -4.58 -19.22 7.50
N LYS A 41 -5.81 -18.75 7.68
CA LYS A 41 -6.94 -19.15 6.82
C LYS A 41 -6.74 -18.73 5.36
N PHE A 42 -5.93 -17.70 5.11
CA PHE A 42 -5.81 -17.06 3.79
C PHE A 42 -4.46 -17.29 3.14
N GLN A 43 -3.37 -17.26 3.92
CA GLN A 43 -2.02 -17.19 3.36
C GLN A 43 -0.98 -17.77 4.33
N ASP A 44 0.24 -17.98 3.81
CA ASP A 44 1.41 -18.23 4.63
C ASP A 44 1.95 -16.91 5.18
N VAL A 45 2.22 -16.85 6.48
CA VAL A 45 2.68 -15.68 7.20
C VAL A 45 4.03 -15.99 7.84
N LEU A 46 5.07 -15.34 7.32
CA LEU A 46 6.44 -15.44 7.80
C LEU A 46 6.88 -14.06 8.32
N VAL A 47 7.50 -14.05 9.50
CA VAL A 47 8.27 -12.90 9.97
C VAL A 47 9.65 -13.36 10.37
N PHE A 48 10.67 -12.64 9.90
CA PHE A 48 12.05 -12.89 10.29
C PHE A 48 12.79 -11.58 10.52
N GLN A 49 13.79 -11.62 11.41
CA GLN A 49 14.78 -10.56 11.55
C GLN A 49 15.84 -10.75 10.47
N SER A 50 16.05 -9.72 9.67
CA SER A 50 17.10 -9.70 8.64
C SER A 50 18.38 -9.04 9.18
N ALA A 51 19.52 -9.36 8.54
CA ALA A 51 20.81 -8.81 8.95
C ALA A 51 20.94 -7.29 8.80
N ASN A 52 20.20 -6.68 7.86
CA ASN A 52 20.39 -5.27 7.51
C ASN A 52 19.10 -4.51 7.16
N TYR A 53 17.92 -5.12 7.27
CA TYR A 53 16.63 -4.50 6.95
C TYR A 53 15.65 -4.50 8.14
N GLY A 54 16.10 -4.91 9.33
CA GLY A 54 15.24 -5.08 10.51
C GLY A 54 14.30 -6.27 10.35
N ASN A 55 13.14 -6.20 10.99
CA ASN A 55 12.12 -7.22 10.83
C ASN A 55 11.45 -7.12 9.45
N VAL A 56 11.15 -8.29 8.88
CA VAL A 56 10.60 -8.44 7.53
C VAL A 56 9.31 -9.24 7.61
N LEU A 57 8.22 -8.68 7.08
CA LEU A 57 6.96 -9.38 6.87
C LEU A 57 6.93 -10.00 5.48
N VAL A 58 6.59 -11.27 5.42
CA VAL A 58 6.42 -12.02 4.17
C VAL A 58 5.08 -12.72 4.19
N LEU A 59 4.30 -12.55 3.11
CA LEU A 59 3.03 -13.21 2.89
C LEU A 59 3.09 -14.02 1.59
N ASP A 60 2.76 -15.31 1.66
CA ASP A 60 2.86 -16.26 0.54
C ASP A 60 4.19 -16.14 -0.26
N ASN A 61 5.29 -15.98 0.48
CA ASN A 61 6.67 -15.83 -0.02
C ASN A 61 7.01 -14.50 -0.70
N VAL A 62 6.12 -13.50 -0.63
CA VAL A 62 6.35 -12.13 -1.12
C VAL A 62 6.60 -11.19 0.06
N ILE A 63 7.66 -10.41 -0.02
CA ILE A 63 8.02 -9.38 0.96
C ILE A 63 6.95 -8.28 0.93
N GLN A 64 6.29 -8.06 2.06
CA GLN A 64 5.29 -6.99 2.20
C GLN A 64 5.90 -5.72 2.78
N ALA A 65 6.83 -5.85 3.73
CA ALA A 65 7.49 -4.70 4.33
C ALA A 65 8.78 -5.10 5.03
N THR A 66 9.72 -4.16 5.08
CA THR A 66 10.85 -4.21 6.01
C THR A 66 10.91 -2.93 6.82
N GLU A 67 11.31 -3.01 8.10
CA GLU A 67 11.42 -1.83 8.96
C GLU A 67 12.39 -0.76 8.39
N ARG A 68 13.34 -1.19 7.55
CA ARG A 68 14.34 -0.28 6.99
C ARG A 68 13.78 0.66 5.94
N ASP A 69 12.86 0.22 5.07
CA ASP A 69 12.46 0.97 3.88
C ASP A 69 10.94 1.16 3.70
N GLU A 70 10.12 0.58 4.58
CA GLU A 70 8.65 0.71 4.54
C GLU A 70 8.20 2.17 4.37
N PHE A 71 8.79 3.09 5.13
CA PHE A 71 8.40 4.51 5.13
C PHE A 71 8.27 5.12 3.72
N SER A 72 9.05 4.67 2.73
CA SER A 72 8.92 5.11 1.35
C SER A 72 7.54 4.80 0.75
N TYR A 73 7.07 3.56 0.90
CA TYR A 73 5.77 3.14 0.38
C TYR A 73 4.63 3.66 1.24
N GLN A 74 4.70 3.45 2.57
CA GLN A 74 3.66 3.87 3.51
C GLN A 74 3.37 5.37 3.42
N GLU A 75 4.40 6.22 3.35
CA GLU A 75 4.22 7.66 3.20
C GLU A 75 3.65 8.02 1.83
N MET A 76 4.16 7.42 0.74
CA MET A 76 3.73 7.77 -0.61
C MET A 76 2.29 7.35 -0.91
N ILE A 77 1.92 6.09 -0.64
CA ILE A 77 0.55 5.61 -0.91
C ILE A 77 -0.49 6.42 -0.14
N THR A 78 -0.12 6.90 1.06
CA THR A 78 -0.98 7.71 1.92
C THR A 78 -1.01 9.17 1.50
N HIS A 79 0.16 9.82 1.47
CA HIS A 79 0.25 11.27 1.34
C HIS A 79 -0.02 11.76 -0.07
N LEU A 80 0.16 10.92 -1.10
CA LEU A 80 -0.33 11.25 -2.44
C LEU A 80 -1.85 11.49 -2.40
N ALA A 81 -2.65 10.53 -1.93
CA ALA A 81 -4.10 10.68 -1.87
C ALA A 81 -4.55 11.77 -0.88
N MET A 82 -3.99 11.75 0.34
CA MET A 82 -4.42 12.65 1.40
C MET A 82 -4.15 14.12 1.07
N ASN A 83 -3.02 14.44 0.43
CA ASN A 83 -2.69 15.82 0.06
C ASN A 83 -3.34 16.27 -1.25
N SER A 84 -3.88 15.36 -2.07
CA SER A 84 -4.72 15.71 -3.22
C SER A 84 -6.17 16.01 -2.86
N HIS A 85 -6.61 15.71 -1.63
CA HIS A 85 -7.95 16.04 -1.12
C HIS A 85 -7.95 17.33 -0.27
N PRO A 86 -8.94 18.24 -0.41
CA PRO A 86 -8.95 19.54 0.27
C PRO A 86 -9.09 19.45 1.80
N CYS A 87 -9.79 18.44 2.33
CA CYS A 87 -9.96 18.21 3.77
C CYS A 87 -10.48 16.79 4.04
N PRO A 88 -9.61 15.76 4.00
CA PRO A 88 -10.03 14.36 4.19
C PRO A 88 -10.32 14.07 5.66
N LYS A 89 -11.61 13.89 5.99
CA LYS A 89 -12.07 13.63 7.37
C LYS A 89 -12.31 12.16 7.63
N LYS A 90 -12.88 11.45 6.66
CA LYS A 90 -13.15 10.01 6.74
C LYS A 90 -12.28 9.26 5.75
N VAL A 91 -11.41 8.40 6.26
CA VAL A 91 -10.45 7.64 5.46
C VAL A 91 -10.72 6.14 5.61
N LEU A 92 -10.72 5.41 4.51
CA LEU A 92 -10.77 3.95 4.48
C LEU A 92 -9.43 3.40 3.98
N VAL A 93 -8.90 2.39 4.65
CA VAL A 93 -7.76 1.59 4.23
C VAL A 93 -8.25 0.16 4.01
N ILE A 94 -8.02 -0.39 2.83
CA ILE A 94 -8.32 -1.79 2.49
C ILE A 94 -6.99 -2.52 2.41
N GLY A 95 -6.83 -3.61 3.16
CA GLY A 95 -5.54 -4.23 3.43
C GLY A 95 -4.73 -3.44 4.46
N GLY A 96 -3.41 -3.34 4.26
CA GLY A 96 -2.51 -2.60 5.14
C GLY A 96 -2.42 -3.17 6.57
N GLY A 97 -2.55 -4.48 6.73
CA GLY A 97 -2.56 -5.18 8.01
C GLY A 97 -1.30 -5.00 8.87
N ASP A 98 -0.22 -4.42 8.33
CA ASP A 98 0.95 -3.96 9.12
C ASP A 98 0.66 -2.71 9.96
N GLY A 99 -0.32 -1.89 9.57
CA GLY A 99 -0.73 -0.67 10.25
C GLY A 99 0.05 0.59 9.87
N GLY A 100 1.05 0.47 8.99
CA GLY A 100 1.90 1.57 8.56
C GLY A 100 1.13 2.67 7.81
N VAL A 101 0.18 2.31 6.93
CA VAL A 101 -0.70 3.30 6.27
C VAL A 101 -1.56 4.04 7.31
N LEU A 102 -2.10 3.34 8.32
CA LEU A 102 -2.85 4.00 9.39
C LEU A 102 -1.99 5.00 10.17
N ARG A 103 -0.75 4.63 10.50
CA ARG A 103 0.22 5.52 11.15
C ARG A 103 0.40 6.81 10.37
N GLU A 104 0.45 6.74 9.03
CA GLU A 104 0.57 7.90 8.16
C GLU A 104 -0.72 8.71 8.04
N VAL A 105 -1.87 8.04 7.94
CA VAL A 105 -3.19 8.70 7.82
C VAL A 105 -3.44 9.60 9.03
N VAL A 106 -3.19 9.11 10.24
CA VAL A 106 -3.51 9.83 11.48
C VAL A 106 -2.60 11.04 11.77
N LYS A 107 -1.50 11.22 11.00
CA LYS A 107 -0.69 12.46 11.03
C LYS A 107 -1.45 13.68 10.48
N HIS A 108 -2.51 13.46 9.70
CA HIS A 108 -3.35 14.52 9.17
C HIS A 108 -4.39 14.95 10.22
N GLU A 109 -4.19 16.12 10.83
CA GLU A 109 -5.04 16.60 11.93
C GLU A 109 -6.54 16.68 11.58
N CYS A 110 -6.86 16.95 10.30
CA CYS A 110 -8.23 17.03 9.79
C CYS A 110 -8.98 15.69 9.77
N VAL A 111 -8.27 14.56 9.89
CA VAL A 111 -8.90 13.23 9.96
C VAL A 111 -9.73 13.15 11.23
N GLU A 112 -10.98 12.74 11.10
CA GLU A 112 -11.93 12.49 12.18
C GLU A 112 -12.06 10.98 12.43
N GLU A 113 -11.99 10.16 11.38
CA GLU A 113 -12.10 8.70 11.43
C GLU A 113 -11.21 8.04 10.36
N ALA A 114 -10.45 7.02 10.75
CA ALA A 114 -9.70 6.15 9.87
C ALA A 114 -10.13 4.70 10.07
N THR A 115 -10.69 4.08 9.05
CA THR A 115 -11.15 2.68 9.10
C THR A 115 -10.18 1.81 8.32
N LEU A 116 -9.72 0.71 8.90
CA LEU A 116 -8.96 -0.31 8.20
C LEU A 116 -9.77 -1.60 8.11
N VAL A 117 -9.76 -2.21 6.92
CA VAL A 117 -10.42 -3.48 6.64
C VAL A 117 -9.38 -4.44 6.11
N ASP A 118 -9.05 -5.48 6.88
CA ASP A 118 -8.09 -6.51 6.49
C ASP A 118 -8.77 -7.88 6.54
N ILE A 119 -8.52 -8.71 5.53
CA ILE A 119 -9.18 -10.02 5.41
C ILE A 119 -8.66 -11.03 6.42
N ASP A 120 -7.40 -10.88 6.86
CA ASP A 120 -6.67 -11.89 7.62
C ASP A 120 -6.22 -11.34 8.99
N GLU A 121 -6.93 -11.75 10.04
CA GLU A 121 -6.60 -11.35 11.42
C GLU A 121 -5.19 -11.72 11.86
N ALA A 122 -4.54 -12.69 11.19
CA ALA A 122 -3.16 -13.05 11.47
C ALA A 122 -2.22 -11.86 11.22
N VAL A 123 -2.45 -11.07 10.16
CA VAL A 123 -1.54 -9.99 9.75
C VAL A 123 -1.51 -8.87 10.81
N PRO A 124 -2.63 -8.23 11.21
CA PRO A 124 -2.61 -7.24 12.29
C PRO A 124 -2.07 -7.77 13.62
N ARG A 125 -2.34 -9.04 13.95
CA ARG A 125 -1.86 -9.65 15.20
C ARG A 125 -0.34 -9.81 15.19
N VAL A 126 0.21 -10.35 14.10
CA VAL A 126 1.65 -10.58 13.93
C VAL A 126 2.39 -9.24 13.85
N SER A 127 1.85 -8.27 13.11
CA SER A 127 2.43 -6.93 12.98
C SER A 127 2.49 -6.18 14.30
N LYS A 128 1.45 -6.24 15.15
CA LYS A 128 1.50 -5.67 16.51
C LYS A 128 2.62 -6.24 17.37
N LYS A 129 3.01 -7.49 17.14
CA LYS A 129 4.05 -8.17 17.91
C LYS A 129 5.45 -7.89 17.36
N TYR A 130 5.62 -7.90 16.05
CA TYR A 130 6.95 -7.93 15.41
C TYR A 130 7.27 -6.68 14.56
N LEU A 131 6.29 -5.82 14.28
CA LEU A 131 6.44 -4.57 13.54
C LEU A 131 5.82 -3.39 14.31
N PRO A 132 6.17 -3.19 15.60
CA PRO A 132 5.46 -2.25 16.46
C PRO A 132 5.49 -0.80 15.95
N ASN A 133 6.55 -0.40 15.23
CA ASN A 133 6.67 0.95 14.67
C ASN A 133 5.73 1.22 13.48
N MET A 134 5.26 0.17 12.80
CA MET A 134 4.21 0.26 11.78
C MET A 134 2.84 0.13 12.47
N ALA A 135 2.69 -0.89 13.30
CA ALA A 135 1.45 -1.24 13.98
C ALA A 135 0.96 -0.22 15.02
N ILE A 136 1.78 0.76 15.41
CA ILE A 136 1.38 1.86 16.30
C ILE A 136 0.14 2.62 15.80
N GLY A 137 -0.10 2.61 14.47
CA GLY A 137 -1.31 3.17 13.88
C GLY A 137 -2.61 2.57 14.45
N PHE A 138 -2.61 1.30 14.86
CA PHE A 138 -3.77 0.63 15.43
C PHE A 138 -4.21 1.18 16.80
N GLU A 139 -3.33 1.85 17.52
CA GLU A 139 -3.60 2.36 18.87
C GLU A 139 -4.23 3.76 18.87
N HIS A 140 -4.29 4.41 17.70
CA HIS A 140 -4.79 5.77 17.61
C HIS A 140 -6.32 5.82 17.85
N PRO A 141 -6.84 6.76 18.68
CA PRO A 141 -8.26 6.77 19.08
C PRO A 141 -9.24 7.04 17.92
N LYS A 142 -8.75 7.52 16.77
CA LYS A 142 -9.55 7.73 15.55
C LYS A 142 -9.62 6.50 14.65
N VAL A 143 -8.93 5.41 15.00
CA VAL A 143 -8.81 4.21 14.18
C VAL A 143 -9.86 3.17 14.54
N LYS A 144 -10.47 2.57 13.52
CA LYS A 144 -11.36 1.41 13.62
C LYS A 144 -10.81 0.30 12.74
N VAL A 145 -10.73 -0.91 13.29
CA VAL A 145 -10.24 -2.09 12.56
C VAL A 145 -11.40 -3.07 12.39
N HIS A 146 -11.63 -3.50 11.15
CA HIS A 146 -12.58 -4.52 10.78
C HIS A 146 -11.83 -5.68 10.14
N ILE A 147 -12.05 -6.89 10.65
CA ILE A 147 -11.54 -8.11 10.00
C ILE A 147 -12.61 -8.61 9.04
N GLY A 148 -12.30 -8.62 7.75
CA GLY A 148 -13.23 -9.02 6.69
C GLY A 148 -12.72 -8.67 5.30
N ASP A 149 -13.43 -9.18 4.31
CA ASP A 149 -13.14 -8.93 2.90
C ASP A 149 -13.47 -7.46 2.52
N GLY A 150 -12.48 -6.74 1.97
CA GLY A 150 -12.63 -5.34 1.56
C GLY A 150 -13.62 -5.12 0.42
N PHE A 151 -13.74 -6.06 -0.51
CA PHE A 151 -14.72 -6.03 -1.59
C PHE A 151 -16.14 -6.15 -1.03
N GLU A 152 -16.37 -7.11 -0.13
CA GLU A 152 -17.67 -7.27 0.54
C GLU A 152 -18.01 -6.06 1.42
N PHE A 153 -17.02 -5.52 2.14
CA PHE A 153 -17.20 -4.36 2.99
C PHE A 153 -17.65 -3.11 2.22
N LEU A 154 -17.25 -2.97 0.95
CA LEU A 154 -17.62 -1.81 0.12
C LEU A 154 -19.03 -1.90 -0.46
N LYS A 155 -19.65 -3.08 -0.55
CA LYS A 155 -20.93 -3.28 -1.26
C LYS A 155 -22.09 -2.43 -0.73
N ASP A 156 -22.08 -2.09 0.55
CA ASP A 156 -23.10 -1.29 1.22
C ASP A 156 -22.66 0.16 1.51
N LYS A 157 -21.50 0.59 0.98
CA LYS A 157 -20.94 1.93 1.22
C LYS A 157 -21.26 2.86 0.05
N ALA A 158 -21.81 4.03 0.36
CA ALA A 158 -22.10 5.06 -0.62
C ALA A 158 -21.81 6.45 -0.04
N ASN A 159 -21.03 7.27 -0.74
CA ASN A 159 -20.74 8.67 -0.40
C ASN A 159 -20.29 8.86 1.07
N GLN A 160 -19.38 8.01 1.53
CA GLN A 160 -18.99 7.91 2.94
C GLN A 160 -17.55 8.35 3.21
N TYR A 161 -16.61 8.06 2.30
CA TYR A 161 -15.19 8.26 2.52
C TYR A 161 -14.63 9.37 1.63
N ASP A 162 -13.86 10.27 2.21
CA ASP A 162 -13.16 11.33 1.48
C ASP A 162 -11.92 10.79 0.77
N VAL A 163 -11.24 9.84 1.43
CA VAL A 163 -10.09 9.14 0.86
C VAL A 163 -10.23 7.64 1.08
N ILE A 164 -9.95 6.86 0.04
CA ILE A 164 -9.77 5.40 0.15
C ILE A 164 -8.34 5.04 -0.27
N ILE A 165 -7.66 4.21 0.52
CA ILE A 165 -6.33 3.67 0.21
C ILE A 165 -6.45 2.15 0.13
N THR A 166 -6.13 1.56 -1.03
CA THR A 166 -6.06 0.10 -1.19
C THR A 166 -4.61 -0.31 -1.13
N ASP A 167 -4.21 -0.83 0.03
CA ASP A 167 -2.88 -1.32 0.35
C ASP A 167 -2.89 -2.86 0.33
N SER A 168 -2.97 -3.41 -0.88
CA SER A 168 -3.03 -4.84 -1.14
C SER A 168 -1.67 -5.42 -1.55
N SER A 169 -1.52 -6.72 -1.39
CA SER A 169 -0.48 -7.50 -2.06
C SER A 169 -0.70 -7.54 -3.59
N ASP A 170 0.22 -8.22 -4.29
CA ASP A 170 0.12 -8.53 -5.72
C ASP A 170 -1.24 -9.18 -6.09
N PRO A 171 -1.70 -9.07 -7.35
CA PRO A 171 -2.97 -9.63 -7.84
C PRO A 171 -2.95 -11.17 -7.95
N ASP A 172 -2.64 -11.84 -6.85
CA ASP A 172 -2.70 -13.29 -6.66
C ASP A 172 -3.40 -13.60 -5.33
N GLY A 173 -3.93 -14.81 -5.21
CA GLY A 173 -4.64 -15.26 -4.01
C GLY A 173 -5.79 -14.33 -3.59
N PRO A 174 -5.86 -13.89 -2.31
CA PRO A 174 -7.00 -13.12 -1.79
C PRO A 174 -7.15 -11.72 -2.42
N ALA A 175 -6.09 -11.16 -3.01
CA ALA A 175 -6.11 -9.81 -3.58
C ALA A 175 -6.62 -9.74 -5.02
N GLU A 176 -6.79 -10.88 -5.73
CA GLU A 176 -7.22 -10.91 -7.15
C GLU A 176 -8.50 -10.12 -7.41
N SER A 177 -9.46 -10.19 -6.47
CA SER A 177 -10.75 -9.50 -6.56
C SER A 177 -10.63 -7.96 -6.56
N LEU A 178 -9.50 -7.42 -6.07
CA LEU A 178 -9.26 -5.98 -5.93
C LEU A 178 -8.72 -5.32 -7.21
N PHE A 179 -8.49 -6.08 -8.28
CA PHE A 179 -7.93 -5.57 -9.55
C PHE A 179 -8.95 -5.58 -10.72
N GLY A 180 -10.22 -5.92 -10.44
CA GLY A 180 -11.30 -5.96 -11.43
C GLY A 180 -12.16 -4.68 -11.47
N PRO A 181 -12.81 -4.37 -12.62
CA PRO A 181 -13.58 -3.13 -12.78
C PRO A 181 -14.71 -2.96 -11.74
N ASP A 182 -15.31 -4.07 -11.29
CA ASP A 182 -16.37 -4.06 -10.27
C ASP A 182 -15.85 -3.48 -8.94
N PHE A 183 -14.62 -3.79 -8.55
CA PHE A 183 -14.01 -3.23 -7.34
C PHE A 183 -13.82 -1.72 -7.46
N PHE A 184 -13.35 -1.23 -8.61
CA PHE A 184 -13.17 0.22 -8.83
C PHE A 184 -14.51 0.97 -8.90
N GLN A 185 -15.58 0.32 -9.34
CA GLN A 185 -16.93 0.84 -9.25
C GLN A 185 -17.43 0.92 -7.80
N LEU A 186 -17.10 -0.07 -6.96
CA LEU A 186 -17.38 -0.04 -5.53
C LEU A 186 -16.63 1.11 -4.83
N LEU A 187 -15.34 1.30 -5.14
CA LEU A 187 -14.57 2.46 -4.65
C LEU A 187 -15.26 3.78 -5.03
N LYS A 188 -15.72 3.92 -6.28
CA LYS A 188 -16.38 5.14 -6.78
C LYS A 188 -17.67 5.44 -6.02
N ASN A 189 -18.43 4.40 -5.70
CA ASN A 189 -19.67 4.51 -4.95
C ASN A 189 -19.39 4.94 -3.51
N ALA A 190 -18.41 4.33 -2.85
CA ALA A 190 -18.04 4.61 -1.47
C ALA A 190 -17.43 6.01 -1.26
N LEU A 191 -16.73 6.54 -2.27
CA LEU A 191 -16.12 7.87 -2.22
C LEU A 191 -17.14 9.01 -2.22
N THR A 192 -16.82 10.11 -1.52
CA THR A 192 -17.57 11.37 -1.59
C THR A 192 -17.43 12.06 -2.95
N GLU A 193 -18.18 13.14 -3.20
CA GLU A 193 -18.13 13.87 -4.48
C GLU A 193 -16.73 14.39 -4.85
N LYS A 194 -15.94 14.79 -3.84
CA LYS A 194 -14.54 15.21 -4.01
C LYS A 194 -13.53 14.11 -3.70
N GLY A 195 -14.03 12.88 -3.52
CA GLY A 195 -13.25 11.78 -3.00
C GLY A 195 -12.10 11.40 -3.92
N VAL A 196 -10.97 11.07 -3.29
CA VAL A 196 -9.74 10.60 -3.95
C VAL A 196 -9.46 9.17 -3.49
N PHE A 197 -8.99 8.30 -4.37
CA PHE A 197 -8.39 7.06 -3.93
C PHE A 197 -6.99 6.88 -4.48
N SER A 198 -6.19 6.09 -3.75
CA SER A 198 -4.88 5.59 -4.14
C SER A 198 -4.88 4.07 -3.93
N THR A 199 -4.38 3.32 -4.91
CA THR A 199 -4.18 1.89 -4.79
C THR A 199 -2.73 1.57 -5.11
N GLN A 200 -2.16 0.53 -4.48
CA GLN A 200 -0.99 -0.15 -5.01
C GLN A 200 -1.21 -0.39 -6.51
N GLY A 201 -0.25 0.03 -7.32
CA GLY A 201 -0.36 0.09 -8.77
C GLY A 201 0.75 -0.64 -9.50
N GLU A 202 1.41 -1.60 -8.87
CA GLU A 202 2.45 -2.44 -9.47
C GLU A 202 3.69 -1.72 -10.04
N CYS A 203 4.70 -2.47 -10.49
CA CYS A 203 5.96 -1.90 -10.97
C CYS A 203 5.96 -1.63 -12.48
N MET A 204 6.21 -0.38 -12.90
CA MET A 204 6.26 0.01 -14.33
C MET A 204 7.34 -0.72 -15.16
N TRP A 205 8.38 -1.27 -14.54
CA TRP A 205 9.40 -2.07 -15.23
C TRP A 205 8.96 -3.51 -15.52
N LEU A 206 7.95 -4.00 -14.81
CA LEU A 206 7.52 -5.40 -14.84
C LEU A 206 6.11 -5.55 -15.39
N HIS A 207 5.20 -4.68 -14.96
CA HIS A 207 3.75 -4.87 -15.04
C HIS A 207 3.04 -3.81 -15.89
N LEU A 208 3.77 -3.14 -16.80
CA LEU A 208 3.22 -2.04 -17.62
C LEU A 208 1.91 -2.38 -18.38
N PRO A 209 1.72 -3.60 -18.94
CA PRO A 209 0.44 -3.98 -19.54
C PRO A 209 -0.72 -4.03 -18.53
N LEU A 210 -0.48 -4.52 -17.32
CA LEU A 210 -1.47 -4.54 -16.24
C LEU A 210 -1.81 -3.12 -15.78
N ILE A 211 -0.79 -2.29 -15.57
CA ILE A 211 -0.97 -0.87 -15.19
C ILE A 211 -1.82 -0.14 -16.21
N ARG A 212 -1.56 -0.34 -17.51
CA ARG A 212 -2.38 0.23 -18.60
C ARG A 212 -3.83 -0.25 -18.50
N LYS A 213 -4.04 -1.56 -18.38
CA LYS A 213 -5.40 -2.15 -18.27
C LYS A 213 -6.16 -1.53 -17.09
N VAL A 214 -5.52 -1.40 -15.93
CA VAL A 214 -6.12 -0.80 -14.74
C VAL A 214 -6.43 0.67 -14.94
N LYS A 215 -5.48 1.43 -15.47
CA LYS A 215 -5.65 2.84 -15.78
C LYS A 215 -6.79 3.09 -16.78
N ASP A 216 -6.97 2.20 -17.76
CA ASP A 216 -8.00 2.37 -18.79
C ASP A 216 -9.42 2.19 -18.24
N PHE A 217 -9.70 1.16 -17.44
CA PHE A 217 -11.02 1.08 -16.80
C PHE A 217 -11.24 2.19 -15.76
N CYS A 218 -10.17 2.68 -15.11
CA CYS A 218 -10.30 3.83 -14.22
C CYS A 218 -10.71 5.09 -14.98
N LYS A 219 -10.24 5.30 -16.22
CA LYS A 219 -10.63 6.46 -17.05
C LYS A 219 -12.11 6.42 -17.43
N ASP A 220 -12.69 5.23 -17.59
CA ASP A 220 -14.12 5.08 -17.86
C ASP A 220 -14.97 5.43 -16.62
N LEU A 221 -14.39 5.33 -15.42
CA LEU A 221 -15.07 5.54 -14.15
C LEU A 221 -14.82 6.91 -13.53
N TYR A 222 -13.63 7.49 -13.68
CA TYR A 222 -13.21 8.69 -12.96
C TYR A 222 -12.76 9.78 -13.92
N PRO A 223 -13.11 11.05 -13.66
CA PRO A 223 -12.67 12.17 -14.50
C PRO A 223 -11.16 12.44 -14.40
N GLN A 224 -10.52 12.08 -13.28
CA GLN A 224 -9.09 12.28 -13.06
C GLN A 224 -8.44 10.95 -12.70
N VAL A 225 -7.43 10.54 -13.47
CA VAL A 225 -6.70 9.27 -13.32
C VAL A 225 -5.22 9.47 -13.61
N GLU A 226 -4.38 9.26 -12.60
CA GLU A 226 -2.94 9.43 -12.68
C GLU A 226 -2.21 8.17 -12.19
N TYR A 227 -0.95 8.05 -12.59
CA TYR A 227 -0.03 7.03 -12.09
C TYR A 227 1.22 7.72 -11.56
N ALA A 228 1.53 7.46 -10.28
CA ALA A 228 2.77 7.84 -9.62
C ALA A 228 3.60 6.61 -9.31
N TYR A 229 4.86 6.79 -8.93
CA TYR A 229 5.69 5.70 -8.40
C TYR A 229 6.57 6.16 -7.25
N THR A 230 7.02 5.22 -6.43
CA THR A 230 8.01 5.42 -5.38
C THR A 230 9.14 4.40 -5.49
N SER A 231 10.33 4.77 -5.04
CA SER A 231 11.48 3.86 -4.94
C SER A 231 11.47 3.16 -3.59
N ILE A 232 11.50 1.83 -3.58
CA ILE A 232 11.54 1.01 -2.37
C ILE A 232 12.42 -0.22 -2.66
N PRO A 233 13.63 -0.31 -2.07
CA PRO A 233 14.61 -1.33 -2.45
C PRO A 233 14.12 -2.77 -2.35
N THR A 234 13.24 -3.08 -1.40
CA THR A 234 12.83 -4.46 -1.11
C THR A 234 11.68 -4.99 -1.95
N TYR A 235 11.06 -4.14 -2.78
CA TYR A 235 10.06 -4.60 -3.75
C TYR A 235 10.69 -4.99 -5.10
N PRO A 236 10.03 -5.84 -5.89
CA PRO A 236 10.54 -6.29 -7.18
C PRO A 236 10.95 -5.12 -8.10
N SER A 237 12.19 -5.17 -8.58
CA SER A 237 12.83 -4.10 -9.39
C SER A 237 13.00 -2.76 -8.65
N GLY A 238 12.95 -2.74 -7.33
CA GLY A 238 13.35 -1.62 -6.46
C GLY A 238 12.39 -0.43 -6.42
N GLN A 239 11.16 -0.59 -6.93
CA GLN A 239 10.16 0.46 -6.97
C GLN A 239 8.75 -0.10 -7.20
N ILE A 240 7.74 0.71 -6.90
CA ILE A 240 6.33 0.37 -7.13
C ILE A 240 5.49 1.59 -7.47
N GLY A 241 4.37 1.36 -8.12
CA GLY A 241 3.42 2.35 -8.58
C GLY A 241 2.26 2.58 -7.63
N HIS A 242 1.58 3.70 -7.86
CA HIS A 242 0.30 4.04 -7.25
C HIS A 242 -0.63 4.53 -8.34
N ILE A 243 -1.78 3.89 -8.49
CA ILE A 243 -2.86 4.38 -9.36
C ILE A 243 -3.76 5.26 -8.50
N MET A 244 -3.92 6.50 -8.93
CA MET A 244 -4.73 7.49 -8.21
C MET A 244 -5.88 7.96 -9.07
N CYS A 245 -7.07 8.06 -8.48
CA CYS A 245 -8.20 8.71 -9.15
C CYS A 245 -8.96 9.66 -8.23
N SER A 246 -9.68 10.60 -8.83
CA SER A 246 -10.60 11.50 -8.13
C SER A 246 -11.94 11.56 -8.81
N LYS A 247 -13.00 11.74 -8.02
CA LYS A 247 -14.35 12.08 -8.51
C LYS A 247 -14.51 13.56 -8.84
N ASP A 248 -13.62 14.43 -8.34
CA ASP A 248 -13.62 15.85 -8.69
C ASP A 248 -12.96 16.06 -10.06
N PRO A 249 -13.70 16.51 -11.09
CA PRO A 249 -13.13 16.76 -12.41
C PRO A 249 -12.11 17.90 -12.43
N ASN A 250 -12.04 18.72 -11.39
CA ASN A 250 -11.08 19.82 -11.27
C ASN A 250 -9.85 19.45 -10.43
N ALA A 251 -9.79 18.24 -9.88
CA ALA A 251 -8.63 17.82 -9.09
C ALA A 251 -7.39 17.71 -9.99
N ASN A 252 -6.26 18.24 -9.52
CA ASN A 252 -4.95 17.94 -10.07
C ASN A 252 -4.22 17.03 -9.09
N LEU A 253 -4.18 15.73 -9.39
CA LEU A 253 -3.56 14.74 -8.52
C LEU A 253 -2.03 14.82 -8.53
N ARG A 254 -1.43 15.51 -9.51
CA ARG A 254 0.03 15.65 -9.66
C ARG A 254 0.62 16.77 -8.80
N GLU A 255 -0.23 17.67 -8.33
CA GLU A 255 0.13 18.81 -7.50
C GLU A 255 -0.57 18.69 -6.15
N PRO A 256 0.16 18.64 -5.02
CA PRO A 256 -0.47 18.49 -3.73
C PRO A 256 -1.26 19.76 -3.37
N LEU A 257 -2.57 19.60 -3.21
CA LEU A 257 -3.53 20.67 -2.86
C LEU A 257 -3.32 21.14 -1.42
N ARG A 258 -2.98 20.22 -0.52
CA ARG A 258 -2.53 20.50 0.85
C ARG A 258 -1.05 20.20 0.97
N LYS A 259 -0.36 20.96 1.82
CA LYS A 259 1.06 20.76 2.12
C LYS A 259 1.27 20.90 3.62
N PHE A 260 2.16 20.06 4.15
CA PHE A 260 2.79 20.30 5.43
C PHE A 260 3.77 21.47 5.27
N SER A 261 4.03 22.22 6.36
CA SER A 261 5.16 23.17 6.34
C SER A 261 6.48 22.41 6.20
N PRO A 262 7.57 23.04 5.74
CA PRO A 262 8.88 22.37 5.66
C PRO A 262 9.32 21.72 6.98
N GLU A 263 9.03 22.38 8.11
CA GLU A 263 9.34 21.85 9.45
C GLU A 263 8.46 20.66 9.82
N GLN A 264 7.21 20.65 9.37
CA GLN A 264 6.32 19.50 9.53
C GLN A 264 6.76 18.34 8.64
N GLU A 265 7.16 18.57 7.38
CA GLU A 265 7.69 17.54 6.49
C GLU A 265 8.94 16.89 7.10
N ASP A 266 9.92 17.68 7.56
CA ASP A 266 11.15 17.18 8.21
C ASP A 266 10.87 16.35 9.48
N LYS A 267 9.85 16.74 10.25
CA LYS A 267 9.47 16.04 11.48
C LYS A 267 8.65 14.78 11.24
N LEU A 268 7.74 14.81 10.27
CA LEU A 268 6.70 13.79 10.08
C LEU A 268 7.08 12.74 9.04
N CYS A 269 7.92 13.08 8.07
CA CYS A 269 8.20 12.26 6.90
C CYS A 269 9.71 11.95 6.79
N ARG A 270 10.03 10.78 6.24
CA ARG A 270 11.39 10.36 5.90
C ARG A 270 11.61 10.34 4.38
N TYR A 271 10.54 10.22 3.59
CA TYR A 271 10.55 10.16 2.14
C TYR A 271 9.70 11.26 1.50
N TYR A 272 8.44 11.36 1.91
CA TYR A 272 7.48 12.27 1.30
C TYR A 272 7.81 13.74 1.62
N ASN A 273 7.81 14.56 0.59
CA ASN A 273 7.63 16.01 0.67
C ASN A 273 6.87 16.47 -0.58
N SER A 274 6.41 17.72 -0.58
CA SER A 274 5.61 18.25 -1.68
C SER A 274 6.31 18.29 -3.04
N GLU A 275 7.64 18.30 -3.11
CA GLU A 275 8.39 18.22 -4.37
C GLU A 275 8.54 16.77 -4.84
N VAL A 276 8.76 15.83 -3.91
CA VAL A 276 8.72 14.38 -4.18
C VAL A 276 7.35 13.96 -4.70
N HIS A 277 6.26 14.51 -4.14
CA HIS A 277 4.90 14.30 -4.63
C HIS A 277 4.82 14.58 -6.14
N LYS A 278 5.24 15.77 -6.59
CA LYS A 278 5.18 16.14 -8.01
C LYS A 278 6.08 15.27 -8.88
N ALA A 279 7.31 15.01 -8.39
CA ALA A 279 8.30 14.22 -9.10
C ALA A 279 7.85 12.77 -9.31
N ALA A 280 7.06 12.20 -8.39
CA ALA A 280 6.56 10.84 -8.48
C ALA A 280 5.68 10.57 -9.73
N PHE A 281 5.10 11.62 -10.33
CA PHE A 281 4.32 11.51 -11.57
C PHE A 281 5.16 11.70 -12.85
N VAL A 282 6.46 11.99 -12.72
CA VAL A 282 7.38 12.14 -13.85
C VAL A 282 7.94 10.77 -14.23
N LEU A 283 7.29 10.14 -15.20
CA LEU A 283 7.64 8.77 -15.60
C LEU A 283 8.77 8.74 -16.64
N PRO A 284 9.59 7.67 -16.67
CA PRO A 284 10.48 7.37 -17.78
C PRO A 284 9.73 7.37 -19.11
N GLN A 285 10.41 7.74 -20.20
CA GLN A 285 9.77 7.94 -21.50
C GLN A 285 8.98 6.72 -22.01
N PHE A 286 9.45 5.50 -21.76
CA PHE A 286 8.75 4.28 -22.19
C PHE A 286 7.41 4.12 -21.46
N ALA A 287 7.37 4.37 -20.15
CA ALA A 287 6.18 4.26 -19.32
C ALA A 287 5.21 5.41 -19.61
N LYS A 288 5.73 6.63 -19.76
CA LYS A 288 4.93 7.79 -20.20
C LYS A 288 4.19 7.50 -21.50
N LYS A 289 4.93 7.07 -22.54
CA LYS A 289 4.35 6.70 -23.83
C LYS A 289 3.31 5.60 -23.66
N ALA A 290 3.59 4.60 -22.84
CA ALA A 290 2.67 3.48 -22.68
C ALA A 290 1.36 3.83 -21.94
N LEU A 291 1.35 4.85 -21.07
CA LEU A 291 0.22 5.15 -20.19
C LEU A 291 -0.57 6.40 -20.59
N TYR A 292 0.01 7.30 -21.39
CA TYR A 292 -0.57 8.61 -21.70
C TYR A 292 -0.55 8.97 -23.20
N GLU A 293 0.09 8.18 -24.06
CA GLU A 293 0.16 8.39 -25.52
C GLU A 293 -0.44 7.19 -26.26
#